data_AF-A0A5K1A239-F1
#
_entry.id   AF-A0A5K1A239-F1
#
_cell.length_a   1.000
_cell.length_b   1.000
_cell.length_c   1.000
_cell.angle_alpha   90.00
_cell.angle_beta   90.00
_cell.angle_gamma   90.00
#
_symmetry.space_group_name_H-M   'P 1'
#
loop_
_entity.id
_entity.type
_entity.pdbx_description
1 polymer ?
#
loop_
_entity_poly.entity_id
_entity_poly.type
_entity_poly.pdbx_seq_one_letter_code
_entity_poly.pdbx_strand_id
1 'polypeptide(L)'
;MGRSERMDGAGAGASPSRKAPELKRELLRLVRAIPEDGGEERRVGEVFDRIERTVRALRGLKHRRTLSQKLDAAGVPEQFLCPISSELMKDPVILATGQ
;
A
#
# COMPACT_ATOMS: atom_id res chain seq x y z
N MET A 1 27.59 27.78 0.21
CA MET A 1 26.90 26.98 1.26
C MET A 1 26.08 27.95 2.11
N GLY A 2 24.77 27.91 2.29
CA GLY A 2 23.67 27.14 1.73
C GLY A 2 22.40 27.83 2.25
N ARG A 3 21.49 28.25 1.37
CA ARG A 3 20.14 28.67 1.73
C ARG A 3 19.20 27.73 1.01
N SER A 4 18.75 26.71 1.74
CA SER A 4 17.74 25.77 1.29
C SER A 4 16.40 26.28 1.85
N GLU A 5 15.72 27.11 1.06
CA GLU A 5 14.32 27.44 1.31
C GLU A 5 13.49 26.31 0.72
N ARG A 6 13.06 25.39 1.58
CA ARG A 6 12.05 24.40 1.24
C ARG A 6 10.71 25.10 1.31
N MET A 7 10.12 25.40 0.17
CA MET A 7 8.74 25.84 0.11
C MET A 7 7.82 24.65 0.42
N ASP A 8 7.05 24.80 1.48
CA ASP A 8 5.94 23.94 1.88
C ASP A 8 4.89 23.83 0.76
N GLY A 9 4.83 22.65 0.15
CA GLY A 9 3.75 22.25 -0.76
C GLY A 9 2.60 21.61 0.03
N ALA A 10 1.71 22.44 0.55
CA ALA A 10 0.45 22.01 1.15
C ALA A 10 -0.57 21.58 0.08
N GLY A 11 -1.28 20.48 0.35
CA GLY A 11 -2.68 20.34 -0.05
C GLY A 11 -3.03 19.40 -1.21
N ALA A 12 -3.24 18.11 -0.91
CA ALA A 12 -4.39 17.32 -1.38
C ALA A 12 -4.35 15.92 -0.73
N GLY A 13 -4.70 15.87 0.56
CA GLY A 13 -4.81 14.64 1.35
C GLY A 13 -6.02 13.79 0.98
N ALA A 14 -6.07 13.24 -0.24
CA ALA A 14 -6.95 12.11 -0.54
C ALA A 14 -6.36 10.85 0.10
N SER A 15 -7.07 10.30 1.09
CA SER A 15 -6.65 9.08 1.80
C SER A 15 -6.45 7.92 0.81
N PRO A 16 -5.43 7.05 1.01
CA PRO A 16 -5.14 5.93 0.10
C PRO A 16 -6.34 4.99 -0.09
N SER A 17 -7.25 4.95 0.89
CA SER A 17 -8.49 4.16 0.86
C SER A 17 -9.49 4.61 -0.21
N ARG A 18 -9.60 5.91 -0.50
CA ARG A 18 -10.54 6.43 -1.52
C ARG A 18 -9.98 6.35 -2.94
N LYS A 19 -8.66 6.30 -3.08
CA LYS A 19 -7.96 6.17 -4.38
C LYS A 19 -8.06 4.77 -4.99
N ALA A 20 -8.14 3.73 -4.16
CA ALA A 20 -8.21 2.35 -4.64
C ALA A 20 -9.42 2.04 -5.56
N PRO A 21 -10.68 2.40 -5.22
CA PRO A 21 -11.82 2.17 -6.12
C PRO A 21 -11.75 3.00 -7.40
N GLU A 22 -11.22 4.22 -7.35
CA GLU A 22 -11.03 5.09 -8.53
C GLU A 22 -10.02 4.48 -9.51
N LEU A 23 -8.88 4.02 -9.02
CA LEU A 23 -7.86 3.35 -9.83
C LEU A 23 -8.36 2.02 -10.40
N LYS A 24 -9.23 1.30 -9.70
CA LYS A 24 -9.89 0.09 -10.24
C LYS A 24 -10.83 0.42 -11.40
N ARG A 25 -11.62 1.49 -11.27
CA ARG A 25 -12.52 1.96 -12.34
C ARG A 25 -11.72 2.40 -13.57
N GLU A 26 -10.64 3.15 -13.35
CA GLU A 26 -9.75 3.57 -14.43
C GLU A 26 -9.08 2.39 -15.12
N LEU A 27 -8.59 1.40 -14.37
CA LEU A 27 -8.02 0.17 -14.94
C LEU A 27 -9.02 -0.56 -15.83
N LEU A 28 -10.26 -0.73 -15.37
CA LEU A 28 -11.31 -1.37 -16.16
C LEU A 28 -11.61 -0.59 -17.45
N ARG A 29 -11.62 0.74 -17.38
CA ARG A 29 -11.80 1.60 -18.56
C ARG A 29 -10.67 1.41 -19.58
N LEU A 30 -9.43 1.32 -19.11
CA LEU A 30 -8.26 1.17 -19.98
C LEU A 30 -8.19 -0.21 -20.63
N VAL A 31 -8.48 -1.27 -19.88
CA VAL A 31 -8.52 -2.64 -20.43
C VAL A 31 -9.59 -2.77 -21.50
N ARG A 32 -10.76 -2.14 -21.32
CA ARG A 32 -11.82 -2.10 -22.33
C ARG A 32 -11.49 -1.26 -23.56
N ALA A 33 -10.50 -0.36 -23.45
CA ALA A 33 -10.06 0.46 -24.56
C ALA A 33 -9.00 -0.25 -25.43
N ILE A 34 -8.53 -1.44 -25.02
CA ILE A 34 -7.65 -2.26 -25.83
C ILE A 34 -8.49 -2.84 -26.99
N PRO A 35 -8.17 -2.53 -28.26
CA PRO A 35 -8.84 -3.14 -29.40
C PRO A 35 -8.48 -4.63 -29.49
N GLU A 36 -9.46 -5.50 -29.74
CA GLU A 36 -9.23 -6.94 -29.92
C GLU A 36 -8.37 -7.25 -31.17
N ASP A 37 -8.52 -6.43 -32.21
CA ASP A 37 -7.83 -6.63 -33.50
C ASP A 37 -6.44 -5.98 -33.57
N GLY A 38 -5.89 -5.52 -32.43
CA GLY A 38 -4.56 -4.91 -32.38
C GLY A 38 -4.47 -3.63 -33.23
N GLY A 39 -5.27 -2.61 -32.88
CA GLY A 39 -5.29 -1.29 -33.54
C GLY A 39 -3.93 -0.56 -33.54
N GLU A 40 -3.90 0.73 -33.89
CA GLU A 40 -2.65 1.49 -34.05
C GLU A 40 -1.61 1.21 -32.94
N GLU A 41 -0.48 0.62 -33.30
CA GLU A 41 0.53 0.10 -32.36
C GLU A 41 1.00 1.17 -31.35
N ARG A 42 1.09 2.43 -31.79
CA ARG A 42 1.35 3.59 -30.94
C ARG A 42 0.25 3.82 -29.87
N ARG A 43 -1.03 3.75 -30.25
CA ARG A 43 -2.15 3.88 -29.30
C ARG A 43 -2.21 2.71 -28.33
N VAL A 44 -1.95 1.50 -28.83
CA VAL A 44 -1.88 0.29 -28.02
C VAL A 44 -0.78 0.46 -26.95
N GLY A 45 0.42 0.90 -27.33
CA GLY A 45 1.52 1.19 -26.40
C GLY A 45 1.14 2.21 -25.33
N GLU A 46 0.51 3.33 -25.69
CA GLU A 46 0.07 4.35 -24.72
C GLU A 46 -0.97 3.82 -23.71
N VAL A 47 -1.89 2.96 -24.17
CA VAL A 47 -2.87 2.30 -23.30
C VAL A 47 -2.18 1.33 -22.34
N PHE A 48 -1.22 0.54 -22.83
CA PHE A 48 -0.45 -0.38 -22.01
C PHE A 48 0.38 0.34 -20.93
N ASP A 49 1.10 1.39 -21.29
CA ASP A 49 1.88 2.19 -20.32
C ASP A 49 1.00 2.75 -19.20
N ARG A 50 -0.23 3.15 -19.55
CA ARG A 50 -1.19 3.70 -18.58
C ARG A 50 -1.77 2.60 -17.69
N ILE A 51 -1.98 1.40 -18.24
CA ILE A 51 -2.36 0.20 -17.46
C ILE A 51 -1.27 -0.14 -16.46
N GLU A 52 0.00 -0.20 -16.90
CA GLU A 52 1.14 -0.53 -16.04
C GLU A 52 1.23 0.43 -14.85
N ARG A 53 1.19 1.75 -15.13
CA ARG A 53 1.18 2.79 -14.09
C ARG A 53 0.03 2.61 -13.10
N THR A 54 -1.18 2.32 -13.58
CA THR A 54 -2.37 2.14 -12.75
C THR A 54 -2.28 0.90 -11.87
N VAL A 55 -1.79 -0.22 -12.40
CA VAL A 55 -1.55 -1.46 -11.66
C VAL A 55 -0.47 -1.26 -10.59
N ARG A 56 0.62 -0.56 -10.92
CA ARG A 56 1.69 -0.24 -9.97
C ARG A 56 1.17 0.60 -8.81
N ALA A 57 0.36 1.62 -9.09
CA ALA A 57 -0.29 2.44 -8.07
C ALA A 57 -1.22 1.59 -7.18
N LEU A 58 -2.04 0.71 -7.76
CA LEU A 58 -2.91 -0.21 -7.01
C LEU A 58 -2.12 -1.18 -6.12
N ARG A 59 -0.97 -1.69 -6.59
CA ARG A 59 -0.08 -2.52 -5.75
C ARG A 59 0.48 -1.72 -4.57
N GLY A 60 0.92 -0.49 -4.78
CA GLY A 60 1.38 0.39 -3.71
C GLY A 60 0.31 0.63 -2.63
N LEU A 61 -0.97 0.65 -3.00
CA LEU A 61 -2.08 0.77 -2.05
C LEU A 61 -2.40 -0.56 -1.31
N LYS A 62 -2.31 -1.71 -1.99
CA LYS A 62 -2.58 -3.04 -1.37
C LYS A 62 -1.54 -3.46 -0.33
N HIS A 63 -0.29 -3.02 -0.47
CA HIS A 63 0.81 -3.38 0.44
C HIS A 63 0.92 -2.45 1.64
N ARG A 64 0.04 -1.43 1.73
CA ARG A 64 0.00 -0.50 2.86
C ARG A 64 -0.91 -0.96 4.01
N ARG A 65 -1.38 -2.22 3.98
CA ARG A 65 -1.68 -2.93 5.24
C ARG A 65 -0.34 -3.25 5.87
N THR A 66 0.17 -2.31 6.67
CA THR A 66 1.37 -2.51 7.47
C THR A 66 1.23 -3.83 8.23
N LEU A 67 2.34 -4.52 8.51
CA LEU A 67 2.34 -5.74 9.31
C LEU A 67 1.54 -5.58 10.61
N SER A 68 1.52 -4.37 11.18
CA SER A 68 0.67 -3.98 12.30
C SER A 68 -0.82 -4.31 12.08
N GLN A 69 -1.41 -3.95 10.93
CA GLN A 69 -2.84 -4.22 10.66
C GLN A 69 -3.15 -5.70 10.37
N LYS A 70 -2.15 -6.51 10.03
CA LYS A 70 -2.33 -7.96 9.85
C LYS A 70 -2.25 -8.71 11.18
N LEU A 71 -1.43 -8.23 12.11
CA LEU A 71 -1.38 -8.74 13.48
C LEU A 71 -2.65 -8.40 14.26
N ASP A 72 -3.26 -7.24 14.01
CA ASP A 72 -4.54 -6.87 14.64
C ASP A 72 -5.71 -7.78 14.18
N ALA A 73 -5.67 -8.29 12.95
CA ALA A 73 -6.74 -9.10 12.37
C ALA A 73 -6.61 -10.61 12.64
N ALA A 74 -5.40 -11.09 12.90
CA ALA A 74 -5.11 -12.45 13.33
C ALA A 74 -4.64 -12.34 14.79
N GLY A 75 -5.59 -12.33 15.73
CA GLY A 75 -5.34 -12.07 17.14
C GLY A 75 -4.04 -12.70 17.64
N VAL A 76 -3.18 -11.89 18.23
CA VAL A 76 -1.87 -12.31 18.75
C VAL A 76 -2.10 -13.28 19.91
N PRO A 77 -1.53 -14.50 19.88
CA PRO A 77 -1.62 -15.42 21.02
C PRO A 77 -1.06 -14.79 22.30
N GLU A 78 -1.69 -15.06 23.44
CA GLU A 78 -1.38 -14.41 24.72
C GLU A 78 0.08 -14.57 25.15
N GLN A 79 0.74 -15.68 24.81
CA GLN A 79 2.15 -15.91 25.15
C GLN A 79 3.14 -14.94 24.47
N PHE A 80 2.71 -14.20 23.45
CA PHE A 80 3.54 -13.17 22.80
C PHE A 80 3.26 -11.77 23.35
N LEU A 81 2.30 -11.61 24.24
CA LEU A 81 1.98 -10.35 24.90
C LEU A 81 2.74 -10.24 26.23
N CYS A 82 3.09 -9.01 26.59
CA CYS A 82 3.67 -8.72 27.88
C CYS A 82 2.62 -8.92 28.98
N PRO A 83 2.91 -9.67 30.07
CA PRO A 83 1.96 -9.89 31.16
C PRO A 83 1.46 -8.61 31.85
N ILE A 84 2.23 -7.52 31.76
CA ILE A 84 1.93 -6.24 32.41
C ILE A 84 1.17 -5.32 31.46
N SER A 85 1.64 -5.17 30.21
CA SER A 85 1.06 -4.18 29.28
C SER A 85 0.01 -4.75 28.33
N SER A 86 -0.10 -6.08 28.20
CA SER A 86 -0.93 -6.75 27.18
C SER A 86 -0.60 -6.31 25.73
N GLU A 87 0.57 -5.72 25.52
CA GLU A 87 1.10 -5.36 24.18
C GLU A 87 2.11 -6.41 23.70
N LEU A 88 2.31 -6.50 22.39
CA LEU A 88 3.27 -7.42 21.78
C LEU A 88 4.70 -7.16 22.31
N MET A 89 5.35 -8.22 22.81
CA MET A 89 6.73 -8.16 23.29
C MET A 89 7.69 -7.83 22.14
N LYS A 90 8.52 -6.79 22.33
CA LYS A 90 9.57 -6.41 21.37
C LYS A 90 10.92 -7.06 21.69
N ASP A 91 11.13 -7.39 22.95
CA ASP A 91 12.36 -7.99 23.46
C ASP A 91 12.01 -8.92 24.64
N PRO A 92 11.70 -10.22 24.37
CA PRO A 92 11.36 -11.16 25.42
C PRO A 92 12.61 -11.51 26.23
N VAL A 93 12.49 -11.40 27.56
CA VAL A 93 13.53 -11.83 28.50
C VAL A 93 13.09 -13.17 29.08
N ILE A 94 13.99 -14.16 29.07
CA ILE A 94 13.76 -15.44 29.75
C ILE A 94 14.40 -15.38 31.13
N LEU A 95 13.59 -15.58 32.17
CA LEU A 95 14.01 -15.70 33.55
C LEU A 95 14.77 -17.02 33.75
N ALA A 96 15.59 -17.11 34.80
CA ALA A 96 16.31 -18.35 35.14
C ALA A 96 15.37 -19.55 35.40
N THR A 97 14.09 -19.28 35.67
CA THR A 97 13.01 -20.27 35.82
C THR A 97 12.50 -20.82 34.48
N GLY A 98 12.94 -20.28 33.34
CA GLY A 98 12.54 -20.67 31.99
C GLY A 98 11.24 -20.03 31.50
N GLN A 99 10.73 -19.02 32.18
CA GLN A 99 9.58 -18.19 31.77
C GLN A 99 10.04 -16.90 31.12
#